data_AF-A0A926GVZ9-F1
#
_entry.id   AF-A0A926GVZ9-F1
#
_cell.length_a   1.000
_cell.length_b   1.000
_cell.length_c   1.000
_cell.angle_alpha   90.00
_cell.angle_beta   90.00
_cell.angle_gamma   90.00
#
_symmetry.space_group_name_H-M   'P 1'
#
loop_
_entity.id
_entity.type
_entity.pdbx_description
1 polymer ?
#
loop_
_entity_poly.entity_id
_entity_poly.type
_entity_poly.pdbx_seq_one_letter_code
_entity_poly.pdbx_strand_id
1 'polypeptide(L)'
;LNAHPNIAVYEHHAGIDFAKTTDDENAVAGVYVLDTADGEIITFLANRAVLLATGGCGNVYTHTTNPSIATGDGMAMAFRAGATVGNMEFIQFHPTTLFHPGARSFLISEAVRGEGGILRDKDGRAFMEDYDARGNLAPRDIVARAIDAEIKKQNVQCMFLDCTHLEAEEIRHRFPNIYARCLSYGIDMTVEPIPVVPAAHYACGGVITDLDGQTSLPRLFASGEVTCTGVHGANRLASNSLVEGLVFSHRAFEFLQEFGDTLPTVDCDKVEPFRPYRGRVQIADTQALKQRIQTAMTRFVGIVRSDKRLAQASAALSVIAEEVDMLYATCRPTEDLLELRNLCLVSQLIIRSAQERKESRGLHYTKDYPDTKESERHDTVLAKQKKPGQKPGMAILK
;
A
#
# COMPACT_ATOMS: atom_id res chain seq x y z
N LEU A 1 12.05 19.79 12.56
CA LEU A 1 12.64 19.58 11.21
C LEU A 1 13.02 20.91 10.57
N ASN A 2 12.07 21.81 10.30
CA ASN A 2 12.31 23.08 9.58
C ASN A 2 13.30 24.07 10.23
N ALA A 3 13.73 23.83 11.48
CA ALA A 3 14.72 24.66 12.19
C ALA A 3 16.14 24.04 12.23
N HIS A 4 16.34 22.83 11.71
CA HIS A 4 17.64 22.15 11.76
C HIS A 4 18.52 22.61 10.60
N PRO A 5 19.76 23.08 10.83
CA PRO A 5 20.58 23.76 9.80
C PRO A 5 20.99 22.86 8.63
N ASN A 6 21.02 21.54 8.83
CA ASN A 6 21.41 20.56 7.82
C ASN A 6 20.22 19.80 7.19
N ILE A 7 18.98 20.25 7.43
CA ILE A 7 17.78 19.61 6.86
C ILE A 7 16.99 20.66 6.10
N ALA A 8 16.87 20.46 4.79
CA ALA A 8 15.95 21.18 3.93
C ALA A 8 14.68 20.35 3.75
N VAL A 9 13.51 20.96 3.94
CA VAL A 9 12.20 20.34 3.75
C VAL A 9 11.53 20.99 2.55
N TYR A 10 11.16 20.18 1.57
CA TYR A 10 10.43 20.60 0.37
C TYR A 10 9.04 19.98 0.42
N GLU A 11 8.05 20.76 0.87
CA GLU A 11 6.63 20.37 0.86
C GLU A 11 6.05 20.55 -0.55
N HIS A 12 4.97 19.85 -0.89
CA HIS A 12 4.35 19.94 -2.24
C HIS A 12 5.29 19.52 -3.39
N HIS A 13 6.09 18.49 -3.14
CA HIS A 13 7.09 17.97 -4.07
C HIS A 13 6.87 16.46 -4.26
N ALA A 14 6.32 16.08 -5.42
CA ALA A 14 5.97 14.69 -5.72
C ALA A 14 7.10 13.99 -6.50
N GLY A 15 7.61 12.87 -5.99
CA GLY A 15 8.61 12.06 -6.70
C GLY A 15 8.05 11.45 -7.98
N ILE A 16 8.70 11.71 -9.11
CA ILE A 16 8.31 11.17 -10.42
C ILE A 16 8.97 9.81 -10.64
N ASP A 17 10.30 9.79 -10.65
CA ASP A 17 11.15 8.62 -10.88
C ASP A 17 12.59 8.91 -10.42
N PHE A 18 13.41 7.86 -10.28
CA PHE A 18 14.83 8.02 -9.92
C PHE A 18 15.66 8.55 -11.09
N ALA A 19 16.54 9.49 -10.79
CA ALA A 19 17.57 9.95 -11.70
C ALA A 19 18.77 8.99 -11.68
N LYS A 20 19.31 8.70 -12.86
CA LYS A 20 20.42 7.79 -13.11
C LYS A 20 21.34 8.40 -14.14
N THR A 21 22.60 7.98 -14.15
CA THR A 21 23.55 8.46 -15.16
C THR A 21 23.46 7.65 -16.44
N THR A 22 23.92 8.25 -17.53
CA THR A 22 23.93 7.63 -18.87
C THR A 22 24.94 6.48 -19.00
N ASP A 23 25.93 6.41 -18.12
CA ASP A 23 26.99 5.41 -18.11
C ASP A 23 26.78 4.29 -17.07
N ASP A 24 25.93 4.49 -16.07
CA ASP A 24 25.52 3.47 -15.10
C ASP A 24 24.01 3.54 -14.83
N GLU A 25 23.26 2.69 -15.53
CA GLU A 25 21.82 2.56 -15.33
C GLU A 25 21.44 1.79 -14.05
N ASN A 26 22.39 1.27 -13.26
CA ASN A 26 22.07 0.53 -12.04
C ASN A 26 22.14 1.42 -10.80
N ALA A 27 23.06 2.39 -10.74
CA ALA A 27 23.22 3.27 -9.58
C ALA A 27 22.25 4.47 -9.60
N VAL A 28 21.65 4.77 -8.44
CA VAL A 28 20.77 5.94 -8.28
C VAL A 28 21.60 7.21 -8.02
N ALA A 29 21.40 8.22 -8.87
CA ALA A 29 22.07 9.52 -8.78
C ALA A 29 21.24 10.56 -8.02
N GLY A 30 19.92 10.38 -7.96
CA GLY A 30 18.99 11.38 -7.42
C GLY A 30 17.54 11.05 -7.73
N VAL A 31 16.67 12.07 -7.71
CA VAL A 31 15.23 11.94 -7.93
C VAL A 31 14.74 13.09 -8.82
N TYR A 32 13.90 12.77 -9.80
CA TYR A 32 13.10 13.76 -10.52
C TYR A 32 11.82 14.01 -9.74
N VAL A 33 11.49 15.27 -9.51
CA VAL A 33 10.40 15.70 -8.64
C VAL A 33 9.54 16.73 -9.35
N LEU A 34 8.23 16.57 -9.25
CA LEU A 34 7.25 17.57 -9.66
C LEU A 34 7.00 18.51 -8.48
N ASP A 35 7.31 19.79 -8.63
CA ASP A 35 6.76 20.83 -7.77
C ASP A 35 5.26 20.94 -8.08
N THR A 36 4.41 20.59 -7.12
CA THR A 36 2.96 20.55 -7.33
C THR A 36 2.30 21.93 -7.20
N ALA A 37 3.01 22.94 -6.70
CA ALA A 37 2.54 24.32 -6.67
C ALA A 37 2.73 25.00 -8.03
N ASP A 38 3.91 24.88 -8.63
CA ASP A 38 4.27 25.57 -9.87
C ASP A 38 4.17 24.67 -11.13
N GLY A 39 4.11 23.35 -10.92
CA GLY A 39 4.08 22.34 -11.98
C GLY A 39 5.42 22.16 -12.70
N GLU A 40 6.50 22.69 -12.12
CA GLU A 40 7.87 22.59 -12.61
C GLU A 40 8.49 21.26 -12.21
N ILE A 41 9.47 20.80 -12.99
CA ILE A 41 10.16 19.54 -12.70
C ILE A 41 11.59 19.84 -12.28
N ILE A 42 11.90 19.46 -11.05
CA ILE A 42 13.16 19.70 -10.37
C ILE A 42 13.92 18.38 -10.29
N THR A 43 15.24 18.42 -10.51
CA THR A 43 16.11 17.27 -10.30
C THR A 43 16.90 17.47 -9.01
N PHE A 44 16.63 16.63 -8.00
CA PHE A 44 17.43 16.58 -6.78
C PHE A 44 18.52 15.52 -6.94
N LEU A 45 19.77 15.98 -7.02
CA LEU A 45 20.93 15.10 -7.06
C LEU A 45 21.38 14.78 -5.63
N ALA A 46 21.73 13.52 -5.39
CA ALA A 46 22.19 13.06 -4.10
C ALA A 46 23.63 12.58 -4.23
N ASN A 47 24.58 13.29 -3.60
CA ASN A 47 26.00 12.96 -3.68
C ASN A 47 26.32 11.56 -3.12
N ARG A 48 25.58 11.13 -2.09
CA ARG A 48 25.84 9.87 -1.38
C ARG A 48 24.80 8.80 -1.66
N ALA A 49 23.55 9.03 -1.26
CA ALA A 49 22.48 8.05 -1.35
C ALA A 49 21.10 8.71 -1.37
N VAL A 50 20.10 7.96 -1.84
CA VAL A 50 18.68 8.30 -1.74
C VAL A 50 18.01 7.27 -0.82
N LEU A 51 17.16 7.71 0.10
CA LEU A 51 16.39 6.83 0.99
C LEU A 51 14.89 7.00 0.73
N LEU A 52 14.20 5.90 0.42
CA LEU A 52 12.74 5.85 0.34
C LEU A 52 12.10 5.65 1.71
N ALA A 53 11.13 6.49 2.03
CA ALA A 53 10.28 6.38 3.22
C ALA A 53 8.83 6.79 2.92
N THR A 54 8.31 6.36 1.77
CA THR A 54 7.04 6.86 1.18
C THR A 54 5.76 6.23 1.76
N GLY A 55 5.87 5.36 2.76
CA GLY A 55 4.74 4.60 3.29
C GLY A 55 4.23 3.51 2.34
N GLY A 56 3.02 3.02 2.61
CA GLY A 56 2.41 1.90 1.90
C GLY A 56 1.55 2.26 0.68
N CYS A 57 0.73 1.29 0.27
CA CYS A 57 -0.06 1.35 -0.96
C CYS A 57 -1.56 1.12 -0.74
N GLY A 58 -2.08 1.42 0.45
CA GLY A 58 -3.47 1.12 0.82
C GLY A 58 -4.54 1.73 -0.10
N ASN A 59 -4.25 2.83 -0.81
CA ASN A 59 -5.20 3.47 -1.73
C ASN A 59 -5.42 2.70 -3.05
N VAL A 60 -4.75 1.56 -3.26
CA VAL A 60 -5.15 0.63 -4.34
C VAL A 60 -6.50 -0.02 -4.05
N TYR A 61 -7.03 0.06 -2.82
CA TYR A 61 -8.34 -0.44 -2.43
C TYR A 61 -9.34 0.70 -2.19
N THR A 62 -10.63 0.41 -2.37
CA THR A 62 -11.72 1.37 -2.17
C THR A 62 -11.88 1.77 -0.71
N HIS A 63 -11.73 0.80 0.21
CA HIS A 63 -11.74 1.03 1.64
C HIS A 63 -10.33 0.88 2.18
N THR A 64 -9.79 1.96 2.75
CA THR A 64 -8.48 1.99 3.37
C THR A 64 -8.48 2.91 4.58
N THR A 65 -7.79 2.49 5.64
CA THR A 65 -7.52 3.32 6.82
C THR A 65 -6.40 4.33 6.59
N ASN A 66 -5.72 4.21 5.44
CA ASN A 66 -4.58 5.04 5.11
C ASN A 66 -5.02 6.44 4.67
N PRO A 67 -4.16 7.46 4.90
CA PRO A 67 -4.35 8.77 4.28
C PRO A 67 -4.33 8.65 2.75
N SER A 68 -4.89 9.64 2.04
CA SER A 68 -5.02 9.61 0.57
C SER A 68 -3.69 9.50 -0.18
N ILE A 69 -2.58 9.85 0.49
CA ILE A 69 -1.21 9.83 -0.05
C ILE A 69 -0.57 8.43 -0.08
N ALA A 70 -1.18 7.40 0.51
CA ALA A 70 -0.61 6.04 0.52
C ALA A 70 -0.91 5.31 -0.80
N THR A 71 -0.31 5.79 -1.89
CA THR A 71 -0.53 5.36 -3.28
C THR A 71 0.53 4.40 -3.80
N GLY A 72 1.54 4.07 -2.98
CA GLY A 72 2.61 3.14 -3.32
C GLY A 72 3.70 3.73 -4.23
N ASP A 73 3.89 5.05 -4.20
CA ASP A 73 4.77 5.77 -5.13
C ASP A 73 6.22 5.28 -5.09
N GLY A 74 6.80 5.16 -3.89
CA GLY A 74 8.18 4.67 -3.74
C GLY A 74 8.35 3.23 -4.23
N MET A 75 7.37 2.36 -4.01
CA MET A 75 7.38 0.98 -4.54
C MET A 75 7.37 0.99 -6.07
N ALA A 76 6.53 1.84 -6.67
CA ALA A 76 6.40 1.98 -8.11
C ALA A 76 7.69 2.56 -8.74
N MET A 77 8.24 3.62 -8.17
CA MET A 77 9.51 4.25 -8.60
C MET A 77 10.67 3.26 -8.53
N ALA A 78 10.81 2.54 -7.41
CA ALA A 78 11.86 1.55 -7.21
C ALA A 78 11.76 0.42 -8.26
N PHE A 79 10.56 -0.14 -8.45
CA PHE A 79 10.35 -1.20 -9.44
C PHE A 79 10.62 -0.72 -10.87
N ARG A 80 10.18 0.49 -11.24
CA ARG A 80 10.48 1.07 -12.58
C ARG A 80 11.98 1.26 -12.79
N ALA A 81 12.71 1.66 -11.75
CA ALA A 81 14.16 1.75 -11.73
C ALA A 81 14.86 0.38 -11.73
N GLY A 82 14.13 -0.72 -11.56
CA GLY A 82 14.67 -2.08 -11.62
C GLY A 82 15.04 -2.68 -10.26
N ALA A 83 14.63 -2.05 -9.15
CA ALA A 83 14.72 -2.68 -7.84
C ALA A 83 13.78 -3.90 -7.77
N THR A 84 14.14 -4.87 -6.94
CA THR A 84 13.26 -5.99 -6.61
C THR A 84 12.22 -5.56 -5.57
N VAL A 85 10.99 -6.03 -5.76
CA VAL A 85 9.92 -5.94 -4.76
C VAL A 85 9.51 -7.34 -4.35
N GLY A 86 9.03 -7.49 -3.13
CA GLY A 86 8.64 -8.79 -2.61
C GLY A 86 7.35 -8.75 -1.81
N ASN A 87 6.71 -9.91 -1.70
CA ASN A 87 5.59 -10.14 -0.79
C ASN A 87 4.41 -9.17 -0.98
N MET A 88 4.22 -8.65 -2.21
CA MET A 88 3.22 -7.63 -2.51
C MET A 88 1.78 -8.13 -2.26
N GLU A 89 1.57 -9.44 -2.22
CA GLU A 89 0.28 -10.06 -1.95
C GLU A 89 -0.16 -9.97 -0.47
N PHE A 90 0.75 -9.69 0.46
CA PHE A 90 0.46 -9.63 1.89
C PHE A 90 -0.01 -8.24 2.32
N ILE A 91 -1.25 -7.94 1.95
CA ILE A 91 -1.97 -6.72 2.38
C ILE A 91 -2.81 -7.02 3.61
N GLN A 92 -2.54 -6.32 4.72
CA GLN A 92 -3.31 -6.45 5.95
C GLN A 92 -4.60 -5.65 5.84
N PHE A 93 -5.73 -6.30 6.13
CA PHE A 93 -7.02 -5.64 6.26
C PHE A 93 -7.38 -5.50 7.73
N HIS A 94 -7.73 -4.29 8.16
CA HIS A 94 -8.34 -4.07 9.47
C HIS A 94 -9.82 -4.47 9.39
N PRO A 95 -10.35 -5.31 10.31
CA PRO A 95 -11.70 -5.85 10.19
C PRO A 95 -12.80 -4.82 10.40
N THR A 96 -12.59 -3.87 11.31
CA THR A 96 -13.63 -2.93 11.76
C THR A 96 -13.23 -1.48 11.45
N THR A 97 -13.68 -0.98 10.30
CA THR A 97 -13.64 0.45 9.99
C THR A 97 -15.03 0.99 9.77
N LEU A 98 -15.28 2.23 10.21
CA LEU A 98 -16.58 2.89 10.08
C LEU A 98 -16.98 2.95 8.59
N PHE A 99 -18.11 2.31 8.29
CA PHE A 99 -18.74 2.41 6.99
C PHE A 99 -19.73 3.59 6.99
N HIS A 100 -19.27 4.75 6.51
CA HIS A 100 -20.11 5.95 6.38
C HIS A 100 -19.62 6.80 5.20
N PRO A 101 -20.50 7.36 4.34
CA PRO A 101 -20.10 8.12 3.15
C PRO A 101 -19.17 9.31 3.44
N GLY A 102 -19.35 9.97 4.58
CA GLY A 102 -18.52 11.09 5.04
C GLY A 102 -17.30 10.69 5.88
N ALA A 103 -17.11 9.39 6.16
CA ALA A 103 -15.97 8.90 6.91
C ALA A 103 -14.97 8.24 5.96
N ARG A 104 -13.73 8.71 5.95
CA ARG A 104 -12.61 8.03 5.27
C ARG A 104 -12.21 6.75 6.03
N SER A 105 -13.07 5.73 6.02
CA SER A 105 -12.87 4.42 6.68
C SER A 105 -12.19 4.53 8.04
N PHE A 106 -12.75 5.36 8.93
CA PHE A 106 -12.19 5.62 10.26
C PHE A 106 -12.07 4.31 11.05
N LEU A 107 -10.88 4.04 11.59
CA LEU A 107 -10.59 2.79 12.27
C LEU A 107 -11.35 2.72 13.61
N ILE A 108 -12.13 1.65 13.81
CA ILE A 108 -12.75 1.33 15.10
C ILE A 108 -11.84 0.31 15.79
N SER A 109 -11.16 0.73 16.85
CA SER A 109 -10.12 -0.05 17.53
C SER A 109 -10.59 -1.47 17.87
N GLU A 110 -9.71 -2.45 17.70
CA GLU A 110 -9.99 -3.83 18.13
C GLU A 110 -10.28 -3.96 19.61
N ALA A 111 -9.78 -3.01 20.42
CA ALA A 111 -10.11 -2.93 21.83
C ALA A 111 -11.63 -2.88 22.07
N VAL A 112 -12.41 -2.30 21.15
CA VAL A 112 -13.87 -2.30 21.24
C VAL A 112 -14.44 -3.73 21.22
N ARG A 113 -13.91 -4.62 20.37
CA ARG A 113 -14.25 -6.06 20.41
C ARG A 113 -13.70 -6.74 21.67
N GLY A 114 -12.50 -6.35 22.10
CA GLY A 114 -11.87 -6.82 23.33
C GLY A 114 -12.73 -6.57 24.58
N GLU A 115 -13.49 -5.48 24.57
CA GLU A 115 -14.43 -5.11 25.64
C GLU A 115 -15.83 -5.67 25.50
N GLY A 116 -16.02 -6.66 24.62
CA GLY A 116 -17.29 -7.34 24.44
C GLY A 116 -18.09 -6.89 23.23
N GLY A 117 -17.59 -5.97 22.39
CA GLY A 117 -18.24 -5.60 21.14
C GLY A 117 -18.53 -6.82 20.24
N ILE A 118 -19.79 -6.97 19.83
CA ILE A 118 -20.30 -8.13 19.09
C ILE A 118 -20.47 -7.78 17.62
N LEU A 119 -19.87 -8.55 16.72
CA LEU A 119 -20.14 -8.44 15.29
C LEU A 119 -21.48 -9.09 14.93
N ARG A 120 -22.35 -8.30 14.32
CA ARG A 120 -23.70 -8.68 13.90
C ARG A 120 -23.89 -8.44 12.41
N ASP A 121 -24.72 -9.27 11.80
CA ASP A 121 -25.18 -9.05 10.43
C ASP A 121 -26.36 -8.07 10.36
N LYS A 122 -26.89 -7.87 9.15
CA LYS A 122 -28.00 -6.92 8.90
C LYS A 122 -29.29 -7.27 9.66
N ASP A 123 -29.44 -8.52 10.07
CA ASP A 123 -30.62 -9.04 10.76
C ASP A 123 -30.38 -9.10 12.29
N GLY A 124 -29.23 -8.61 12.76
CA GLY A 124 -28.86 -8.55 14.17
C GLY A 124 -28.26 -9.86 14.71
N ARG A 125 -27.99 -10.85 13.85
CA ARG A 125 -27.44 -12.15 14.26
C ARG A 125 -25.93 -12.03 14.51
N ALA A 126 -25.48 -12.49 15.68
CA ALA A 126 -24.05 -12.67 15.93
C ALA A 126 -23.53 -13.83 15.06
N PHE A 127 -22.52 -13.58 14.23
CA PHE A 127 -22.08 -14.55 13.22
C PHE A 127 -20.68 -15.10 13.45
N MET A 128 -19.85 -14.48 14.28
CA MET A 128 -18.44 -14.88 14.40
C MET A 128 -18.24 -16.32 14.90
N GLU A 129 -19.18 -16.84 15.69
CA GLU A 129 -19.16 -18.24 16.18
C GLU A 129 -19.31 -19.27 15.06
N ASP A 130 -19.89 -18.89 13.92
CA ASP A 130 -19.95 -19.75 12.73
C ASP A 130 -18.57 -19.96 12.08
N TYR A 131 -17.61 -19.06 12.34
CA TYR A 131 -16.32 -19.01 11.67
C TYR A 131 -15.15 -19.42 12.56
N ASP A 132 -15.19 -19.08 13.85
CA ASP A 132 -14.12 -19.37 14.80
C ASP A 132 -14.64 -19.49 16.24
N ALA A 133 -14.16 -20.50 16.97
CA ALA A 133 -14.56 -20.72 18.36
C ALA A 133 -14.19 -19.57 19.32
N ARG A 134 -13.23 -18.71 18.96
CA ARG A 134 -12.87 -17.50 19.71
C ARG A 134 -13.85 -16.34 19.48
N GLY A 135 -14.79 -16.50 18.54
CA GLY A 135 -15.80 -15.48 18.23
C GLY A 135 -15.18 -14.14 17.86
N ASN A 136 -15.68 -13.05 18.46
CA ASN A 136 -15.23 -11.68 18.20
C ASN A 136 -13.76 -11.42 18.60
N LEU A 137 -13.12 -12.33 19.36
CA LEU A 137 -11.72 -12.25 19.77
C LEU A 137 -10.78 -13.03 18.86
N ALA A 138 -11.28 -13.60 17.76
CA ALA A 138 -10.44 -14.22 16.75
C ALA A 138 -9.41 -13.22 16.15
N PRO A 139 -8.28 -13.71 15.63
CA PRO A 139 -7.29 -12.90 14.92
C PRO A 139 -7.88 -12.05 13.78
N ARG A 140 -7.25 -10.90 13.51
CA ARG A 140 -7.68 -9.90 12.51
C ARG A 140 -8.08 -10.49 11.17
N ASP A 141 -7.25 -11.37 10.64
CA ASP A 141 -7.42 -11.97 9.33
C ASP A 141 -8.64 -12.90 9.28
N ILE A 142 -8.92 -13.63 10.37
CA ILE A 142 -10.12 -14.47 10.51
C ILE A 142 -11.37 -13.59 10.58
N VAL A 143 -11.37 -12.56 11.44
CA VAL A 143 -12.51 -11.64 11.57
C VAL A 143 -12.79 -10.91 10.25
N ALA A 144 -11.75 -10.43 9.57
CA ALA A 144 -11.90 -9.77 8.28
C ALA A 144 -12.46 -10.72 7.21
N ARG A 145 -12.02 -11.99 7.18
CA ARG A 145 -12.58 -13.04 6.29
C ARG A 145 -14.05 -13.32 6.59
N ALA A 146 -14.44 -13.41 7.86
CA ALA A 146 -15.81 -13.64 8.27
C ALA A 146 -16.73 -12.49 7.84
N ILE A 147 -16.33 -11.23 8.09
CA ILE A 147 -17.07 -10.05 7.65
C ILE A 147 -17.20 -10.01 6.12
N ASP A 148 -16.11 -10.23 5.38
CA ASP A 148 -16.11 -10.27 3.91
C ASP A 148 -17.03 -11.39 3.36
N ALA A 149 -17.06 -12.55 4.02
CA ALA A 149 -17.94 -13.65 3.67
C ALA A 149 -19.41 -13.31 3.90
N GLU A 150 -19.78 -12.74 5.05
CA GLU A 150 -21.16 -12.35 5.35
C GLU A 150 -21.66 -11.22 4.43
N ILE A 151 -20.82 -10.22 4.15
CA ILE A 151 -21.13 -9.14 3.19
C ILE A 151 -21.50 -9.73 1.83
N LYS A 152 -20.69 -10.69 1.34
CA LYS A 152 -20.92 -11.36 0.05
C LYS A 152 -22.12 -12.30 0.07
N LYS A 153 -22.32 -13.05 1.16
CA LYS A 153 -23.43 -14.01 1.33
C LYS A 153 -24.78 -13.30 1.34
N GLN A 154 -24.86 -12.15 2.00
CA GLN A 154 -26.09 -11.39 2.18
C GLN A 154 -26.28 -10.27 1.15
N ASN A 155 -25.27 -10.04 0.29
CA ASN A 155 -25.25 -8.98 -0.71
C ASN A 155 -25.54 -7.59 -0.12
N VAL A 156 -24.86 -7.27 0.98
CA VAL A 156 -24.92 -5.97 1.67
C VAL A 156 -23.58 -5.24 1.58
N GLN A 157 -23.50 -4.02 2.11
CA GLN A 157 -22.28 -3.20 2.03
C GLN A 157 -21.43 -3.21 3.30
N CYS A 158 -22.02 -3.52 4.46
CA CYS A 158 -21.35 -3.52 5.76
C CYS A 158 -21.98 -4.54 6.71
N MET A 159 -21.25 -4.85 7.77
CA MET A 159 -21.74 -5.53 8.97
C MET A 159 -21.85 -4.51 10.11
N PHE A 160 -22.19 -4.94 11.32
CA PHE A 160 -22.38 -4.05 12.46
C PHE A 160 -21.55 -4.50 13.66
N LEU A 161 -20.90 -3.55 14.35
CA LEU A 161 -20.24 -3.77 15.63
C LEU A 161 -21.13 -3.20 16.73
N ASP A 162 -21.76 -4.10 17.50
CA ASP A 162 -22.72 -3.78 18.54
C ASP A 162 -22.05 -3.75 19.93
N CYS A 163 -22.08 -2.58 20.55
CA CYS A 163 -21.60 -2.34 21.91
C CYS A 163 -22.73 -1.91 22.86
N THR A 164 -23.99 -1.93 22.41
CA THR A 164 -25.15 -1.35 23.12
C THR A 164 -25.51 -2.05 24.42
N HIS A 165 -24.98 -3.26 24.62
CA HIS A 165 -25.12 -4.04 25.85
C HIS A 165 -24.08 -3.69 26.92
N LEU A 166 -23.08 -2.86 26.58
CA LEU A 166 -22.08 -2.37 27.53
C LEU A 166 -22.56 -1.05 28.14
N GLU A 167 -22.08 -0.74 29.35
CA GLU A 167 -22.44 0.50 30.05
C GLU A 167 -21.99 1.74 29.25
N ALA A 168 -22.93 2.64 28.97
CA ALA A 168 -22.68 3.81 28.12
C ALA A 168 -21.56 4.71 28.64
N GLU A 169 -21.45 4.86 29.97
CA GLU A 169 -20.42 5.68 30.60
C GLU A 169 -19.02 5.07 30.45
N GLU A 170 -18.92 3.74 30.55
CA GLU A 170 -17.66 3.01 30.30
C GLU A 170 -17.21 3.16 28.84
N ILE A 171 -18.13 3.08 27.88
CA ILE A 171 -17.82 3.32 26.47
C ILE A 171 -17.25 4.72 26.26
N ARG A 172 -17.91 5.75 26.80
CA ARG A 172 -17.47 7.15 26.65
C ARG A 172 -16.11 7.39 27.31
N HIS A 173 -15.89 6.81 28.49
CA HIS A 173 -14.64 6.93 29.22
C HIS A 173 -13.48 6.22 28.53
N ARG A 174 -13.69 5.01 28.02
CA ARG A 174 -12.62 4.18 27.44
C ARG A 174 -12.32 4.48 25.97
N PHE A 175 -13.33 4.89 25.22
CA PHE A 175 -13.23 5.14 23.79
C PHE A 175 -13.69 6.55 23.39
N PRO A 176 -13.24 7.63 24.08
CA PRO A 176 -13.78 8.98 23.88
C PRO A 176 -13.64 9.47 22.44
N ASN A 177 -12.49 9.19 21.80
CA ASN A 177 -12.24 9.57 20.42
C ASN A 177 -13.10 8.80 19.41
N ILE A 178 -13.37 7.51 19.66
CA ILE A 178 -14.23 6.70 18.78
C ILE A 178 -15.67 7.15 18.95
N TYR A 179 -16.14 7.29 20.19
CA TYR A 179 -17.48 7.79 20.51
C TYR A 179 -17.74 9.15 19.84
N ALA A 180 -16.88 10.13 20.08
CA ALA A 180 -17.03 11.47 19.49
C ALA A 180 -17.03 11.44 17.95
N ARG A 181 -16.20 10.57 17.34
CA ARG A 181 -16.14 10.43 15.89
C ARG A 181 -17.41 9.79 15.33
N CYS A 182 -17.89 8.70 15.91
CA CYS A 182 -19.16 8.07 15.52
C CYS A 182 -20.33 9.06 15.67
N LEU A 183 -20.39 9.77 16.80
CA LEU A 183 -21.44 10.75 17.08
C LEU A 183 -21.41 11.92 16.09
N SER A 184 -20.23 12.35 15.64
CA SER A 184 -20.11 13.39 14.60
C SER A 184 -20.72 12.99 13.24
N TYR A 185 -20.93 11.69 13.02
CA TYR A 185 -21.64 11.14 11.86
C TYR A 185 -23.08 10.70 12.19
N GLY A 186 -23.59 11.08 13.37
CA GLY A 186 -24.95 10.76 13.79
C GLY A 186 -25.14 9.32 14.31
N ILE A 187 -24.05 8.64 14.68
CA ILE A 187 -24.08 7.26 15.19
C ILE A 187 -23.71 7.28 16.67
N ASP A 188 -24.66 7.03 17.55
CA ASP A 188 -24.37 6.86 18.98
C ASP A 188 -24.11 5.38 19.31
N MET A 189 -22.82 5.01 19.38
CA MET A 189 -22.39 3.63 19.63
C MET A 189 -22.80 3.05 20.99
N THR A 190 -23.42 3.83 21.88
CA THR A 190 -23.96 3.37 23.17
C THR A 190 -25.41 2.90 23.07
N VAL A 191 -26.13 3.27 22.01
CA VAL A 191 -27.56 2.91 21.83
C VAL A 191 -27.86 2.25 20.48
N GLU A 192 -26.97 2.36 19.50
CA GLU A 192 -27.09 1.66 18.22
C GLU A 192 -25.77 1.02 17.75
N PRO A 193 -25.81 -0.08 16.97
CA PRO A 193 -24.60 -0.71 16.42
C PRO A 193 -23.86 0.16 15.39
N ILE A 194 -22.53 0.09 15.38
CA ILE A 194 -21.68 0.83 14.43
C ILE A 194 -21.63 0.08 13.10
N PRO A 195 -21.97 0.69 11.95
CA PRO A 195 -21.75 0.07 10.64
C PRO A 195 -20.25 -0.04 10.34
N VAL A 196 -19.78 -1.26 10.04
CA VAL A 196 -18.36 -1.56 9.83
C VAL A 196 -18.09 -2.35 8.56
N VAL A 197 -16.97 -2.05 7.92
CA VAL A 197 -16.43 -2.77 6.77
C VAL A 197 -14.93 -3.01 6.95
N PRO A 198 -14.36 -4.11 6.42
CA PRO A 198 -12.92 -4.29 6.41
C PRO A 198 -12.27 -3.28 5.45
N ALA A 199 -11.07 -2.80 5.81
CA ALA A 199 -10.34 -1.84 4.99
C ALA A 199 -8.85 -2.19 4.95
N ALA A 200 -8.20 -1.94 3.81
CA ALA A 200 -6.76 -2.06 3.68
C ALA A 200 -6.06 -1.16 4.71
N HIS A 201 -5.01 -1.69 5.34
CA HIS A 201 -4.40 -1.05 6.50
C HIS A 201 -2.89 -1.03 6.44
N TYR A 202 -2.23 -2.11 6.01
CA TYR A 202 -0.78 -2.16 5.95
C TYR A 202 -0.29 -3.03 4.81
N ALA A 203 0.77 -2.61 4.11
CA ALA A 203 1.51 -3.46 3.16
C ALA A 203 2.67 -4.16 3.87
N CYS A 204 2.65 -5.49 3.96
CA CYS A 204 3.78 -6.25 4.53
C CYS A 204 4.90 -6.49 3.52
N GLY A 205 4.57 -6.38 2.23
CA GLY A 205 5.52 -6.38 1.12
C GLY A 205 5.86 -4.97 0.64
N GLY A 206 6.82 -4.89 -0.27
CA GLY A 206 7.38 -3.63 -0.73
C GLY A 206 8.74 -3.83 -1.41
N VAL A 207 9.55 -2.79 -1.44
CA VAL A 207 10.94 -2.84 -1.96
C VAL A 207 11.79 -3.74 -1.06
N ILE A 208 12.40 -4.77 -1.63
CA ILE A 208 13.25 -5.68 -0.84
C ILE A 208 14.49 -4.92 -0.39
N THR A 209 14.80 -5.02 0.90
CA THR A 209 16.03 -4.48 1.48
C THR A 209 16.80 -5.56 2.22
N ASP A 210 18.10 -5.36 2.36
CA ASP A 210 18.89 -6.06 3.38
C ASP A 210 18.61 -5.49 4.79
N LEU A 211 19.36 -5.98 5.79
CA LEU A 211 19.24 -5.53 7.17
C LEU A 211 19.68 -4.07 7.37
N ASP A 212 20.46 -3.50 6.46
CA ASP A 212 20.95 -2.13 6.54
C ASP A 212 20.11 -1.17 5.68
N GLY A 213 18.98 -1.64 5.17
CA GLY A 213 18.05 -0.85 4.38
C GLY A 213 18.51 -0.65 2.93
N GLN A 214 19.57 -1.32 2.47
CA GLN A 214 20.02 -1.24 1.08
C GLN A 214 19.07 -2.03 0.18
N THR A 215 18.66 -1.43 -0.94
CA THR A 215 17.88 -2.12 -1.97
C THR A 215 18.79 -2.88 -2.95
N SER A 216 18.21 -3.58 -3.92
CA SER A 216 18.99 -4.19 -5.00
C SER A 216 19.62 -3.18 -5.98
N LEU A 217 19.35 -1.88 -5.83
CA LEU A 217 19.96 -0.81 -6.62
C LEU A 217 21.02 -0.07 -5.77
N PRO A 218 22.28 0.04 -6.25
CA PRO A 218 23.30 0.81 -5.54
C PRO A 218 22.86 2.25 -5.24
N ARG A 219 23.23 2.73 -4.05
CA ARG A 219 22.90 4.06 -3.50
C ARG A 219 21.42 4.31 -3.22
N LEU A 220 20.55 3.32 -3.45
CA LEU A 220 19.14 3.40 -3.08
C LEU A 220 18.90 2.59 -1.82
N PHE A 221 18.43 3.28 -0.78
CA PHE A 221 18.01 2.73 0.49
C PHE A 221 16.49 2.86 0.61
N ALA A 222 15.89 2.08 1.50
CA ALA A 222 14.49 2.19 1.85
C ALA A 222 14.25 1.79 3.31
N SER A 223 13.25 2.40 3.96
CA SER A 223 12.83 2.03 5.31
C SER A 223 11.34 2.33 5.56
N GLY A 224 10.75 1.63 6.53
CA GLY A 224 9.33 1.72 6.85
C GLY A 224 8.44 0.94 5.87
N GLU A 225 7.15 1.26 5.83
CA GLU A 225 6.14 0.46 5.11
C GLU A 225 6.36 0.32 3.59
N VAL A 226 7.21 1.15 2.98
CA VAL A 226 7.59 1.00 1.57
C VAL A 226 8.40 -0.28 1.31
N THR A 227 8.92 -0.94 2.36
CA THR A 227 9.90 -2.03 2.28
C THR A 227 9.31 -3.41 2.51
N CYS A 228 10.02 -4.42 2.02
CA CYS A 228 9.92 -5.81 2.41
C CYS A 228 11.22 -6.21 3.10
N THR A 229 11.29 -6.01 4.42
CA THR A 229 12.47 -6.35 5.25
C THR A 229 12.51 -7.82 5.68
N GLY A 230 11.38 -8.52 5.55
CA GLY A 230 11.16 -9.87 6.08
C GLY A 230 10.59 -9.92 7.51
N VAL A 231 10.60 -8.82 8.28
CA VAL A 231 10.17 -8.83 9.69
C VAL A 231 8.69 -9.17 9.88
N HIS A 232 7.84 -8.81 8.91
CA HIS A 232 6.39 -9.06 8.95
C HIS A 232 5.99 -10.40 8.34
N GLY A 233 6.85 -11.00 7.51
CA GLY A 233 6.51 -12.17 6.70
C GLY A 233 5.12 -12.05 6.05
N ALA A 234 4.27 -13.03 6.31
CA ALA A 234 2.91 -13.09 5.75
C ALA A 234 1.85 -12.31 6.55
N ASN A 235 2.17 -11.74 7.72
CA ASN A 235 1.23 -10.96 8.52
C ASN A 235 1.95 -10.10 9.58
N ARG A 236 1.76 -8.78 9.52
CA ARG A 236 2.31 -7.84 10.51
C ARG A 236 1.64 -8.01 11.89
N LEU A 237 2.45 -8.10 12.94
CA LEU A 237 2.00 -7.95 14.33
C LEU A 237 1.77 -6.46 14.69
N ALA A 238 0.72 -6.16 15.46
CA ALA A 238 0.41 -4.80 15.87
C ALA A 238 1.62 -4.11 16.56
N SER A 239 1.74 -2.80 16.36
CA SER A 239 2.83 -1.94 16.87
C SER A 239 4.22 -2.15 16.27
N ASN A 240 4.48 -3.23 15.52
CA ASN A 240 5.80 -3.47 14.93
C ASN A 240 6.14 -2.52 13.76
N SER A 241 5.15 -1.93 13.07
CA SER A 241 5.43 -1.09 11.89
C SER A 241 6.19 0.20 12.21
N LEU A 242 5.88 0.86 13.33
CA LEU A 242 6.60 2.07 13.74
C LEU A 242 8.03 1.74 14.18
N VAL A 243 8.19 0.62 14.89
CA VAL A 243 9.50 0.14 15.34
C VAL A 243 10.38 -0.27 14.16
N GLU A 244 9.83 -0.96 13.17
CA GLU A 244 10.55 -1.29 11.93
C GLU A 244 11.08 -0.02 11.26
N GLY A 245 10.23 1.00 11.07
CA GLY A 245 10.65 2.27 10.47
C GLY A 245 11.84 2.89 11.21
N LEU A 246 11.76 2.99 12.55
CA LEU A 246 12.84 3.53 13.37
C LEU A 246 14.13 2.72 13.28
N VAL A 247 14.04 1.39 13.40
CA VAL A 247 15.21 0.51 13.40
C VAL A 247 15.92 0.54 12.04
N PHE A 248 15.20 0.37 10.94
CA PHE A 248 15.81 0.33 9.61
C PHE A 248 16.31 1.71 9.15
N SER A 249 15.63 2.81 9.52
CA SER A 249 16.18 4.15 9.30
C SER A 249 17.50 4.37 10.05
N HIS A 250 17.60 3.89 11.29
CA HIS A 250 18.83 4.00 12.08
C HIS A 250 19.97 3.15 11.49
N ARG A 251 19.69 1.90 11.10
CA ARG A 251 20.68 1.02 10.48
C ARG A 251 21.20 1.57 9.15
N ALA A 252 20.31 2.10 8.31
CA ALA A 252 20.72 2.77 7.07
C ALA A 252 21.63 3.97 7.34
N PHE A 253 21.35 4.74 8.39
CA PHE A 253 22.23 5.83 8.82
C PHE A 253 23.60 5.32 9.28
N GLU A 254 23.66 4.30 10.15
CA GLU A 254 24.92 3.72 10.63
C GLU A 254 25.77 3.18 9.47
N PHE A 255 25.16 2.44 8.55
CA PHE A 255 25.81 1.96 7.34
C PHE A 255 26.38 3.10 6.50
N LEU A 256 25.59 4.15 6.26
CA LEU A 256 26.06 5.31 5.49
C LEU A 256 27.19 6.06 6.20
N GLN A 257 27.22 6.10 7.54
CA GLN A 257 28.34 6.70 8.27
C GLN A 257 29.63 5.90 8.10
N GLU A 258 29.56 4.58 8.23
CA GLU A 258 30.75 3.72 8.25
C GLU A 258 31.24 3.34 6.84
N PHE A 259 30.32 3.03 5.94
CA PHE A 259 30.60 2.46 4.62
C PHE A 259 30.09 3.31 3.45
N GLY A 260 29.53 4.49 3.71
CA GLY A 260 28.97 5.32 2.63
C GLY A 260 29.99 5.74 1.56
N ASP A 261 31.29 5.74 1.88
CA ASP A 261 32.38 6.06 0.94
C ASP A 261 32.79 4.86 0.08
N THR A 262 32.32 3.65 0.42
CA THR A 262 32.52 2.45 -0.40
C THR A 262 31.41 2.28 -1.46
N LEU A 263 30.36 3.09 -1.41
CA LEU A 263 29.30 3.09 -2.42
C LEU A 263 29.85 3.55 -3.78
N PRO A 264 29.31 3.06 -4.91
CA PRO A 264 29.72 3.52 -6.23
C PRO A 264 29.61 5.04 -6.36
N THR A 265 30.68 5.67 -6.87
CA THR A 265 30.63 7.08 -7.23
C THR A 265 29.81 7.25 -8.49
N VAL A 266 28.95 8.26 -8.52
CA VAL A 266 28.09 8.57 -9.65
C VAL A 266 28.38 9.99 -10.11
N ASP A 267 28.67 10.14 -11.39
CA ASP A 267 28.94 11.42 -12.03
C ASP A 267 27.62 12.16 -12.28
N CYS A 268 27.25 13.04 -11.35
CA CYS A 268 25.98 13.74 -11.41
C CYS A 268 25.84 14.66 -12.64
N ASP A 269 26.94 15.05 -13.28
CA ASP A 269 26.91 15.86 -14.52
C ASP A 269 26.39 15.06 -15.71
N LYS A 270 26.37 13.72 -15.62
CA LYS A 270 25.82 12.80 -16.62
C LYS A 270 24.34 12.46 -16.39
N VAL A 271 23.69 13.11 -15.42
CA VAL A 271 22.24 13.00 -15.24
C VAL A 271 21.55 13.93 -16.23
N GLU A 272 20.83 13.35 -17.17
CA GLU A 272 20.04 14.11 -18.14
C GLU A 272 18.82 14.76 -17.48
N PRO A 273 18.43 15.98 -17.88
CA PRO A 273 17.17 16.56 -17.42
C PRO A 273 15.99 15.65 -17.75
N PHE A 274 15.02 15.58 -16.83
CA PHE A 274 13.79 14.84 -17.09
C PHE A 274 13.07 15.45 -18.30
N ARG A 275 12.85 14.65 -19.35
CA ARG A 275 12.15 15.09 -20.56
C ARG A 275 10.69 14.68 -20.44
N PRO A 276 9.78 15.63 -20.15
CA PRO A 276 8.61 15.28 -19.37
C PRO A 276 7.50 14.57 -20.16
N TYR A 277 7.39 14.80 -21.48
CA TYR A 277 6.38 14.19 -22.34
C TYR A 277 6.62 14.64 -23.79
N ARG A 278 5.99 13.97 -24.77
CA ARG A 278 6.02 14.38 -26.19
C ARG A 278 4.72 15.06 -26.66
N GLY A 279 3.74 15.22 -25.77
CA GLY A 279 2.36 15.58 -26.10
C GLY A 279 1.89 16.98 -25.66
N ARG A 280 0.56 17.16 -25.65
CA ARG A 280 -0.15 18.45 -25.51
C ARG A 280 -0.20 18.94 -24.06
N VAL A 281 -0.51 20.22 -23.87
CA VAL A 281 -0.74 20.92 -22.58
C VAL A 281 -2.00 20.43 -21.83
N GLN A 282 -2.57 19.27 -22.19
CA GLN A 282 -3.83 18.79 -21.61
C GLN A 282 -3.60 18.03 -20.29
N ILE A 283 -4.42 18.31 -19.30
CA ILE A 283 -4.50 17.59 -18.02
C ILE A 283 -5.43 16.38 -18.21
N ALA A 284 -4.99 15.20 -17.78
CA ALA A 284 -5.78 13.98 -17.84
C ALA A 284 -6.87 13.98 -16.75
N ASP A 285 -8.07 13.49 -17.07
CA ASP A 285 -9.04 13.09 -16.05
C ASP A 285 -8.68 11.68 -15.57
N THR A 286 -8.15 11.59 -14.34
CA THR A 286 -7.61 10.36 -13.76
C THR A 286 -8.60 9.65 -12.85
N GLN A 287 -9.65 10.35 -12.40
CA GLN A 287 -10.48 9.91 -11.28
C GLN A 287 -11.28 8.66 -11.63
N ALA A 288 -11.84 8.60 -12.83
CA ALA A 288 -12.59 7.44 -13.30
C ALA A 288 -11.69 6.19 -13.39
N LEU A 289 -10.43 6.34 -13.82
CA LEU A 289 -9.47 5.23 -13.89
C LEU A 289 -9.02 4.78 -12.50
N LYS A 290 -8.75 5.71 -11.59
CA LYS A 290 -8.43 5.43 -10.18
C LYS A 290 -9.55 4.61 -9.51
N GLN A 291 -10.80 5.01 -9.69
CA GLN A 291 -11.96 4.27 -9.17
C GLN A 291 -12.12 2.88 -9.79
N ARG A 292 -11.85 2.71 -11.09
CA ARG A 292 -11.86 1.41 -11.77
C ARG A 292 -10.80 0.46 -11.18
N ILE A 293 -9.58 0.95 -10.94
CA ILE A 293 -8.50 0.19 -10.28
C ILE A 293 -8.94 -0.23 -8.88
N GLN A 294 -9.38 0.71 -8.05
CA GLN A 294 -9.78 0.45 -6.67
C GLN A 294 -10.94 -0.56 -6.58
N THR A 295 -11.92 -0.44 -7.47
CA THR A 295 -13.04 -1.38 -7.55
C THR A 295 -12.58 -2.78 -7.95
N ALA A 296 -11.68 -2.89 -8.93
CA ALA A 296 -11.13 -4.18 -9.36
C ALA A 296 -10.33 -4.84 -8.22
N MET A 297 -9.47 -4.09 -7.54
CA MET A 297 -8.66 -4.57 -6.42
C MET A 297 -9.53 -5.01 -5.24
N THR A 298 -10.50 -4.21 -4.82
CA THR A 298 -11.43 -4.57 -3.74
C THR A 298 -12.24 -5.82 -4.06
N ARG A 299 -12.74 -5.92 -5.31
CA ARG A 299 -13.62 -7.02 -5.72
C ARG A 299 -12.87 -8.35 -5.91
N PHE A 300 -11.69 -8.30 -6.52
CA PHE A 300 -10.99 -9.48 -7.02
C PHE A 300 -9.71 -9.82 -6.26
N VAL A 301 -9.07 -8.85 -5.60
CA VAL A 301 -7.75 -8.96 -4.96
C VAL A 301 -7.81 -8.54 -3.47
N GLY A 302 -9.01 -8.64 -2.89
CA GLY A 302 -9.26 -8.35 -1.48
C GLY A 302 -8.89 -9.51 -0.55
N ILE A 303 -9.68 -9.66 0.52
CA ILE A 303 -9.43 -10.58 1.64
C ILE A 303 -9.49 -12.06 1.21
N VAL A 304 -10.46 -12.43 0.38
CA VAL A 304 -10.64 -13.80 -0.12
C VAL A 304 -10.44 -13.85 -1.63
N ARG A 305 -9.44 -14.61 -2.07
CA ARG A 305 -8.97 -14.69 -3.46
C ARG A 305 -9.30 -16.04 -4.10
N SER A 306 -9.15 -16.07 -5.41
CA SER A 306 -9.12 -17.30 -6.22
C SER A 306 -8.38 -17.01 -7.52
N ASP A 307 -7.80 -18.02 -8.15
CA ASP A 307 -7.10 -17.95 -9.43
C ASP A 307 -7.99 -17.31 -10.50
N LYS A 308 -9.28 -17.67 -10.53
CA LYS A 308 -10.28 -17.04 -11.42
C LYS A 308 -10.39 -15.54 -11.18
N ARG A 309 -10.50 -15.10 -9.92
CA ARG A 309 -10.64 -13.66 -9.59
C ARG A 309 -9.35 -12.91 -9.89
N LEU A 310 -8.18 -13.48 -9.58
CA LEU A 310 -6.89 -12.88 -9.88
C LEU A 310 -6.67 -12.72 -11.40
N ALA A 311 -7.06 -13.72 -12.19
CA ALA A 311 -7.04 -13.62 -13.66
C ALA A 311 -7.98 -12.52 -14.19
N GLN A 312 -9.18 -12.37 -13.62
CA GLN A 312 -10.11 -11.28 -13.95
C GLN A 312 -9.53 -9.90 -13.60
N ALA A 313 -8.88 -9.78 -12.43
CA ALA A 313 -8.22 -8.55 -12.02
C ALA A 313 -7.06 -8.18 -12.97
N SER A 314 -6.22 -9.16 -13.30
CA SER A 314 -5.10 -9.01 -14.22
C SER A 314 -5.57 -8.50 -15.59
N ALA A 315 -6.58 -9.17 -16.19
CA ALA A 315 -7.14 -8.75 -17.47
C ALA A 315 -7.74 -7.33 -17.44
N ALA A 316 -8.46 -6.99 -16.37
CA ALA A 316 -9.04 -5.66 -16.21
C ALA A 316 -7.97 -4.57 -16.07
N LEU A 317 -6.91 -4.82 -15.29
CA LEU A 317 -5.81 -3.86 -15.12
C LEU A 317 -4.95 -3.72 -16.37
N SER A 318 -4.77 -4.77 -17.19
CA SER A 318 -4.00 -4.63 -18.43
C SER A 318 -4.59 -3.59 -19.38
N VAL A 319 -5.92 -3.56 -19.51
CA VAL A 319 -6.61 -2.53 -20.32
C VAL A 319 -6.43 -1.13 -19.73
N ILE A 320 -6.53 -1.02 -18.40
CA ILE A 320 -6.33 0.28 -17.71
C ILE A 320 -4.87 0.74 -17.86
N ALA A 321 -3.90 -0.17 -17.77
CA ALA A 321 -2.49 0.15 -17.89
C ALA A 321 -2.13 0.72 -19.27
N GLU A 322 -2.69 0.16 -20.35
CA GLU A 322 -2.51 0.71 -21.71
C GLU A 322 -3.04 2.16 -21.82
N GLU A 323 -4.19 2.42 -21.19
CA GLU A 323 -4.79 3.77 -21.15
C GLU A 323 -3.93 4.73 -20.32
N VAL A 324 -3.45 4.30 -19.15
CA VAL A 324 -2.56 5.08 -18.28
C VAL A 324 -1.23 5.40 -18.97
N ASP A 325 -0.64 4.44 -19.68
CA ASP A 325 0.61 4.65 -20.43
C ASP A 325 0.41 5.68 -21.56
N MET A 326 -0.74 5.63 -22.26
CA MET A 326 -1.09 6.63 -23.26
C MET A 326 -1.21 8.03 -22.66
N LEU A 327 -1.93 8.17 -21.54
CA LEU A 327 -2.09 9.44 -20.83
C LEU A 327 -0.73 9.98 -20.38
N TYR A 328 0.09 9.14 -19.75
CA TYR A 328 1.42 9.54 -19.28
C TYR A 328 2.35 9.97 -20.43
N ALA A 329 2.25 9.35 -21.60
CA ALA A 329 3.07 9.72 -22.75
C ALA A 329 2.63 11.04 -23.42
N THR A 330 1.37 11.45 -23.25
CA THR A 330 0.73 12.52 -24.04
C THR A 330 0.28 13.74 -23.24
N CYS A 331 0.13 13.62 -21.92
CA CYS A 331 -0.30 14.68 -21.01
C CYS A 331 0.87 15.27 -20.22
N ARG A 332 0.68 16.49 -19.69
CA ARG A 332 1.61 17.07 -18.71
C ARG A 332 1.53 16.28 -17.39
N PRO A 333 2.66 15.98 -16.72
CA PRO A 333 2.67 15.42 -15.38
C PRO A 333 1.89 16.30 -14.41
N THR A 334 0.98 15.67 -13.69
CA THR A 334 0.28 16.21 -12.52
C THR A 334 0.40 15.20 -11.39
N GLU A 335 0.23 15.64 -10.14
CA GLU A 335 0.21 14.75 -8.97
C GLU A 335 -0.77 13.59 -9.19
N ASP A 336 -2.00 13.89 -9.61
CA ASP A 336 -3.03 12.89 -9.90
C ASP A 336 -2.64 11.87 -10.98
N LEU A 337 -1.92 12.29 -12.03
CA LEU A 337 -1.46 11.39 -13.09
C LEU A 337 -0.30 10.50 -12.62
N LEU A 338 0.59 11.04 -11.79
CA LEU A 338 1.65 10.26 -11.14
C LEU A 338 1.06 9.23 -10.19
N GLU A 339 0.11 9.63 -9.34
CA GLU A 339 -0.62 8.72 -8.44
C GLU A 339 -1.32 7.60 -9.23
N LEU A 340 -2.05 7.94 -10.30
CA LEU A 340 -2.74 6.96 -11.13
C LEU A 340 -1.77 5.92 -11.71
N ARG A 341 -0.63 6.40 -12.23
CA ARG A 341 0.42 5.53 -12.79
C ARG A 341 1.01 4.61 -11.72
N ASN A 342 1.28 5.13 -10.53
CA ASN A 342 1.84 4.36 -9.43
C ASN A 342 0.84 3.33 -8.90
N LEU A 343 -0.42 3.72 -8.69
CA LEU A 343 -1.50 2.84 -8.27
C LEU A 343 -1.71 1.68 -9.24
N CYS A 344 -1.70 1.96 -10.55
CA CYS A 344 -1.87 0.94 -11.58
C CYS A 344 -0.72 -0.08 -11.52
N LEU A 345 0.53 0.38 -11.48
CA LEU A 345 1.69 -0.49 -11.42
C LEU A 345 1.71 -1.34 -10.14
N VAL A 346 1.52 -0.72 -8.98
CA VAL A 346 1.52 -1.44 -7.70
C VAL A 346 0.39 -2.47 -7.65
N SER A 347 -0.77 -2.15 -8.19
CA SER A 347 -1.89 -3.10 -8.29
C SER A 347 -1.55 -4.31 -9.17
N GLN A 348 -0.85 -4.11 -10.29
CA GLN A 348 -0.34 -5.21 -11.13
C GLN A 348 0.69 -6.07 -10.38
N LEU A 349 1.57 -5.45 -9.59
CA LEU A 349 2.56 -6.16 -8.76
C LEU A 349 1.88 -7.01 -7.68
N ILE A 350 0.88 -6.47 -6.98
CA ILE A 350 0.09 -7.21 -5.98
C ILE A 350 -0.59 -8.43 -6.61
N ILE A 351 -1.23 -8.25 -7.77
CA ILE A 351 -1.91 -9.35 -8.49
C ILE A 351 -0.92 -10.42 -8.89
N ARG A 352 0.21 -10.03 -9.50
CA ARG A 352 1.24 -10.99 -9.94
C ARG A 352 1.80 -11.77 -8.75
N SER A 353 2.15 -11.08 -7.67
CA SER A 353 2.64 -11.70 -6.44
C SER A 353 1.61 -12.70 -5.89
N ALA A 354 0.33 -12.34 -5.91
CA ALA A 354 -0.75 -13.24 -5.49
C ALA A 354 -0.96 -14.43 -6.42
N GLN A 355 -0.69 -14.30 -7.73
CA GLN A 355 -0.81 -15.39 -8.69
C GLN A 355 0.33 -16.41 -8.57
N GLU A 356 1.52 -15.97 -8.16
CA GLU A 356 2.70 -16.84 -7.99
C GLU A 356 2.57 -17.77 -6.76
N ARG A 357 1.86 -17.35 -5.69
CA ARG A 357 1.69 -18.14 -4.46
C ARG A 357 0.57 -19.20 -4.58
N LYS A 358 0.91 -20.48 -4.43
CA LYS A 358 -0.02 -21.63 -4.56
C LYS A 358 -0.33 -22.34 -3.23
N GLU A 359 -0.57 -21.52 -2.21
CA GLU A 359 -0.97 -21.88 -0.84
C GLU A 359 -1.78 -20.74 -0.21
N SER A 360 -2.38 -20.97 0.96
CA SER A 360 -2.89 -19.91 1.83
C SER A 360 -1.99 -19.76 3.05
N ARG A 361 -1.51 -18.54 3.28
CA ARG A 361 -0.60 -18.20 4.38
C ARG A 361 -0.84 -16.76 4.83
N GLY A 362 -1.09 -16.58 6.12
CA GLY A 362 -1.30 -15.26 6.71
C GLY A 362 -2.36 -14.45 5.98
N LEU A 363 -1.96 -13.32 5.41
CA LEU A 363 -2.84 -12.37 4.71
C LEU A 363 -3.17 -12.77 3.27
N HIS A 364 -2.47 -13.75 2.70
CA HIS A 364 -2.85 -14.35 1.43
C HIS A 364 -3.76 -15.55 1.70
N TYR A 365 -5.06 -15.39 1.44
CA TYR A 365 -6.03 -16.48 1.51
C TYR A 365 -6.70 -16.70 0.15
N THR A 366 -6.49 -17.88 -0.43
CA THR A 366 -7.05 -18.28 -1.71
C THR A 366 -7.85 -19.57 -1.58
N LYS A 367 -9.05 -19.59 -2.16
CA LYS A 367 -9.95 -20.76 -2.08
C LYS A 367 -9.43 -21.97 -2.85
N ASP A 368 -8.61 -21.76 -3.87
CA ASP A 368 -8.09 -22.84 -4.71
C ASP A 368 -6.93 -23.59 -4.03
N TYR A 369 -6.28 -22.94 -3.07
CA TYR A 369 -5.17 -23.50 -2.28
C TYR A 369 -5.37 -23.15 -0.80
N PRO A 370 -6.32 -23.79 -0.10
CA PRO A 370 -6.73 -23.38 1.25
C PRO A 370 -5.70 -23.69 2.34
N ASP A 371 -4.81 -24.65 2.09
CA ASP A 371 -3.83 -25.10 3.08
C ASP A 371 -2.50 -24.36 2.94
N THR A 372 -1.83 -24.15 4.07
CA THR A 372 -0.44 -23.70 4.13
C THR A 372 0.49 -24.84 3.73
N LYS A 373 1.45 -24.58 2.85
CA LYS A 373 2.42 -25.57 2.35
C LYS A 373 3.83 -25.15 2.70
N GLU A 374 4.57 -26.05 3.34
CA GLU A 374 5.94 -25.76 3.76
C GLU A 374 6.89 -25.57 2.57
N SER A 375 6.64 -26.23 1.44
CA SER A 375 7.39 -26.01 0.18
C SER A 375 7.23 -24.60 -0.39
N GLU A 376 6.15 -23.90 -0.02
CA GLU A 376 5.84 -22.54 -0.46
C GLU A 376 6.31 -21.49 0.57
N ARG A 377 7.03 -21.89 1.63
CA ARG A 377 7.58 -20.99 2.67
C ARG A 377 8.79 -20.22 2.18
N HIS A 378 8.57 -19.37 1.19
CA HIS A 378 9.53 -18.45 0.63
C HIS A 378 8.84 -17.12 0.28
N ASP A 379 9.63 -16.05 0.23
CA ASP A 379 9.15 -14.76 -0.23
C ASP A 379 8.87 -14.80 -1.73
N THR A 380 7.78 -14.17 -2.14
CA THR A 380 7.56 -13.93 -3.58
C THR A 380 8.44 -12.75 -3.98
N VAL A 381 9.23 -12.89 -5.05
CA VAL A 381 10.20 -11.88 -5.49
C VAL A 381 9.90 -11.49 -6.93
N LEU A 382 9.55 -10.23 -7.15
CA LEU A 382 9.28 -9.67 -8.46
C LEU A 382 10.42 -8.74 -8.88
N ALA A 383 10.98 -9.01 -10.06
CA ALA A 383 11.98 -8.17 -10.71
C ALA A 383 11.49 -7.74 -12.10
N LYS A 384 11.95 -6.57 -12.55
CA LYS A 384 11.70 -6.09 -13.90
C LYS A 384 12.46 -6.98 -14.90
N GLN A 385 11.74 -7.69 -15.76
CA GLN A 385 12.38 -8.46 -16.84
C GLN A 385 12.92 -7.49 -17.91
N LYS A 386 14.23 -7.52 -18.18
CA LYS A 386 14.82 -6.79 -19.32
C LYS A 386 14.43 -7.53 -20.61
N LYS A 387 13.55 -6.96 -21.44
CA LYS A 387 13.38 -7.43 -22.82
C LYS A 387 14.57 -6.97 -23.67
N PRO A 388 15.17 -7.83 -24.51
CA PRO A 388 16.13 -7.38 -25.51
C PRO A 388 15.47 -6.39 -26.47
N GLY A 389 16.00 -5.16 -26.56
CA GLY A 389 15.64 -4.18 -27.61
C GLY A 389 14.47 -3.21 -27.31
N GLN A 390 13.98 -3.09 -26.07
CA GLN A 390 12.89 -2.15 -25.74
C GLN A 390 13.44 -0.77 -25.34
N LYS A 391 12.96 0.32 -25.98
CA LYS A 391 13.31 1.71 -25.60
C LYS A 391 12.81 2.05 -24.18
N PRO A 392 13.51 2.91 -23.42
CA PRO A 392 13.09 3.30 -22.08
C PRO A 392 11.70 3.96 -22.12
N GLY A 393 10.74 3.45 -21.34
CA GLY A 393 9.44 4.12 -21.12
C GLY A 393 8.17 3.32 -21.39
N MET A 394 8.24 2.13 -22.01
CA MET A 394 7.07 1.24 -22.14
C MET A 394 7.31 -0.06 -21.37
N ALA A 395 6.72 -0.18 -20.19
CA ALA A 395 6.69 -1.45 -19.46
C ALA A 395 5.40 -2.18 -19.83
N ILE A 396 5.49 -3.18 -20.72
CA ILE A 396 4.43 -4.19 -20.79
C ILE A 396 4.82 -5.28 -19.79
N LEU A 397 4.14 -5.30 -18.65
CA LEU A 397 4.08 -6.45 -17.77
C LEU A 397 3.34 -7.55 -18.53
N LYS A 398 4.08 -8.53 -19.07
CA LYS A 398 3.50 -9.79 -19.54
C LYS A 398 3.66 -10.85 -18.47
#